data_AF-A0A7S5KZE2-F1
#
_entry.id   AF-A0A7S5KZE2-F1
#
_cell.length_a   1.000
_cell.length_b   1.000
_cell.length_c   1.000
_cell.angle_alpha   90.00
_cell.angle_beta   90.00
_cell.angle_gamma   90.00
#
_symmetry.space_group_name_H-M   'P 1'
#
loop_
_entity.id
_entity.type
_entity.pdbx_description
1 polymer ?
#
loop_
_entity_poly.entity_id
_entity_poly.type
_entity_poly.pdbx_seq_one_letter_code
_entity_poly.pdbx_strand_id
1 'polypeptide(L)' 'YVMVSMVDEVQIEYYDSNTQRIITKQDWADQDYREDPDSLERDTENRKDNQQVDKGNIGTLKK' A
#
# COMPACT_ATOMS: atom_id res chain seq x y z
N TYR A 1 -2.32 -4.83 -9.33
CA TYR A 1 -2.33 -3.50 -8.68
C TYR A 1 -1.05 -3.40 -7.90
N VAL A 2 -0.36 -2.26 -8.00
CA VAL A 2 0.89 -1.98 -7.30
C VAL A 2 0.79 -0.54 -6.80
N MET A 3 1.18 -0.30 -5.55
CA MET A 3 1.28 1.03 -4.97
C MET A 3 2.68 1.20 -4.38
N VAL A 4 3.27 2.38 -4.62
CA VAL A 4 4.57 2.79 -4.08
C VAL A 4 4.38 4.15 -3.42
N SER A 5 4.89 4.30 -2.20
CA SER A 5 4.95 5.59 -1.50
C SER A 5 6.37 6.15 -1.60
N MET A 6 6.48 7.44 -1.92
CA MET A 6 7.75 8.15 -2.09
C MET A 6 7.78 9.37 -1.18
N VAL A 7 8.92 9.62 -0.53
CA VAL A 7 9.22 10.87 0.20
C VAL A 7 10.56 11.37 -0.30
N ASP A 8 10.62 12.61 -0.77
CA ASP A 8 11.83 13.23 -1.35
C ASP A 8 12.54 12.33 -2.38
N GLU A 9 11.77 11.81 -3.34
CA GLU A 9 12.25 10.89 -4.40
C GLU A 9 12.82 9.55 -3.91
N VAL A 10 12.72 9.26 -2.61
CA VAL A 10 13.11 7.99 -2.01
C VAL A 10 11.87 7.11 -1.82
N GLN A 11 11.97 5.85 -2.24
CA GLN A 11 10.91 4.88 -1.97
C GLN A 11 10.92 4.47 -0.50
N ILE A 12 9.75 4.60 0.13
CA ILE A 12 9.56 4.30 1.56
C ILE A 12 8.72 3.05 1.77
N GLU A 13 7.79 2.75 0.87
CA GLU A 13 6.86 1.63 0.98
C GLU A 13 6.60 0.97 -0.38
N TYR A 14 6.21 -0.30 -0.31
CA TYR A 14 5.79 -1.09 -1.45
C TYR A 14 4.58 -1.96 -1.06
N TYR A 15 3.57 -1.99 -1.92
CA TYR A 15 2.44 -2.92 -1.82
C TYR A 15 2.14 -3.49 -3.21
N ASP A 16 1.86 -4.79 -3.29
CA ASP A 16 1.35 -5.43 -4.49
C ASP A 16 0.23 -6.41 -4.21
N SER A 17 -0.58 -6.63 -5.24
CA SER A 17 -1.76 -7.49 -5.17
C SER A 17 -1.48 -8.97 -4.90
N ASN A 18 -0.24 -9.46 -5.06
CA ASN A 18 0.11 -10.85 -4.80
C ASN A 18 0.48 -11.05 -3.33
N THR A 19 1.25 -10.14 -2.75
CA THR A 19 1.68 -10.23 -1.34
C THR A 19 0.64 -9.68 -0.37
N GLN A 20 -0.11 -8.66 -0.81
CA GLN A 20 -1.16 -7.96 -0.05
C GLN A 20 -0.70 -7.45 1.32
N ARG A 21 0.54 -6.98 1.40
CA ARG A 21 1.15 -6.41 2.60
C ARG A 21 1.95 -5.17 2.23
N ILE A 22 2.03 -4.22 3.16
CA ILE A 22 2.97 -3.11 3.05
C ILE A 22 4.36 -3.62 3.44
N ILE A 23 5.34 -3.34 2.59
CA ILE A 23 6.75 -3.60 2.83
C ILE A 23 7.46 -2.26 2.92
N THR A 24 7.96 -1.93 4.11
CA THR A 24 8.79 -0.75 4.36
C THR A 24 10.17 -0.92 3.70
N LYS A 25 10.75 0.18 3.24
CA LYS A 25 12.06 0.23 2.55
C LYS A 25 13.09 1.11 3.26
N GLN A 26 12.66 1.89 4.25
CA GLN A 26 13.51 2.77 5.05
C GLN A 26 13.31 2.45 6.54
N ASP A 27 14.40 2.50 7.32
CA ASP A 27 14.37 2.18 8.75
C ASP A 27 13.42 3.07 9.55
N TRP A 28 13.34 4.36 9.19
CA TRP A 28 12.45 5.29 9.87
C TRP A 28 10.97 5.01 9.60
N ALA A 29 10.62 4.51 8.40
CA ALA A 29 9.24 4.11 8.09
C ALA A 29 8.89 2.80 8.80
N ASP A 30 9.85 1.88 8.93
CA ASP A 30 9.68 0.68 9.74
C ASP A 30 9.47 1.00 11.22
N GLN A 31 10.21 1.98 11.75
CA GLN A 31 10.06 2.44 13.12
C GLN A 31 8.68 3.06 13.38
N ASP A 32 8.18 3.90 12.48
CA ASP A 32 6.84 4.52 12.58
C ASP A 32 5.73 3.47 12.75
N TYR A 33 5.74 2.43 11.91
CA TYR A 33 4.77 1.33 11.99
C TYR A 33 4.96 0.41 13.20
N ARG A 34 6.17 0.34 13.78
CA ARG A 34 6.39 -0.37 15.06
C ARG A 34 5.82 0.40 16.25
N GLU A 35 5.84 1.73 16.18
CA GLU A 35 5.31 2.60 17.22
C GLU A 35 3.77 2.66 17.20
N ASP A 36 3.16 2.56 16.01
CA ASP A 36 1.71 2.42 15.83
C ASP A 36 1.34 1.23 14.92
N PRO A 37 1.29 -0.01 15.43
CA PRO A 37 0.96 -1.19 14.64
C PRO A 37 -0.46 -1.16 14.06
N ASP A 38 -1.40 -0.47 14.71
CA ASP A 38 -2.79 -0.37 14.25
C ASP A 38 -2.86 0.44 12.93
N SER A 39 -1.96 1.41 12.76
CA SER A 39 -1.84 2.16 11.51
C SER A 39 -1.44 1.29 10.31
N LEU A 40 -0.51 0.35 10.50
CA LEU A 40 -0.03 -0.55 9.44
C LEU A 40 -1.13 -1.48 8.94
N GLU A 41 -1.92 -2.03 9.86
CA GLU A 41 -3.06 -2.89 9.52
C GLU A 41 -4.11 -2.09 8.75
N ARG A 42 -4.50 -0.92 9.27
CA ARG A 42 -5.48 -0.05 8.63
C ARG A 42 -5.04 0.34 7.21
N ASP A 43 -3.78 0.71 7.05
CA ASP A 43 -3.23 1.10 5.75
C ASP A 43 -3.14 -0.07 4.77
N THR A 44 -2.92 -1.29 5.27
CA THR A 44 -2.93 -2.51 4.46
C THR A 44 -4.33 -2.81 3.95
N GLU A 45 -5.35 -2.69 4.80
CA GLU A 45 -6.76 -2.88 4.42
C GLU A 45 -7.21 -1.80 3.42
N ASN A 46 -6.86 -0.53 3.64
CA ASN A 46 -7.14 0.55 2.69
C ASN A 46 -6.56 0.25 1.28
N ARG A 47 -5.35 -0.34 1.22
CA ARG A 47 -4.73 -0.73 -0.05
C ARG A 47 -5.42 -1.91 -0.72
N LYS A 48 -5.96 -2.87 0.06
CA LYS A 48 -6.78 -3.96 -0.47
C LYS A 48 -8.09 -3.43 -1.06
N ASP A 49 -8.72 -2.47 -0.40
CA ASP A 49 -9.95 -1.84 -0.88
C ASP A 49 -9.70 -1.07 -2.18
N ASN A 50 -8.65 -0.24 -2.24
CA ASN A 50 -8.25 0.47 -3.45
C ASN A 50 -8.01 -0.48 -4.63
N GLN A 51 -7.36 -1.63 -4.40
CA GLN A 51 -7.20 -2.65 -5.43
C GLN A 51 -8.54 -3.19 -5.98
N GLN A 52 -9.55 -3.39 -5.12
CA GLN A 52 -10.87 -3.85 -5.57
C GLN A 52 -11.60 -2.75 -6.36
N VAL A 53 -11.50 -1.50 -5.92
CA VAL A 53 -12.05 -0.34 -6.63
C VAL A 53 -11.43 -0.23 -8.02
N ASP A 54 -10.11 -0.30 -8.14
CA ASP A 54 -9.42 -0.25 -9.45
C ASP A 54 -9.81 -1.40 -10.36
N LYS A 55 -9.95 -2.62 -9.81
CA LYS A 55 -10.44 -3.77 -10.57
C LYS A 55 -11.85 -3.53 -11.12
N GLY A 56 -12.75 -2.96 -10.31
CA GLY A 56 -14.10 -2.59 -10.71
C GLY A 56 -14.13 -1.48 -11.77
N ASN A 57 -13.29 -0.47 -11.61
CA ASN A 57 -13.15 0.65 -12.54
C ASN A 57 -12.63 0.18 -13.90
N ILE A 58 -11.56 -0.62 -13.93
CA ILE A 58 -11.04 -1.20 -15.18
C ILE A 58 -12.09 -2.10 -15.84
N GLY A 59 -12.83 -2.89 -15.06
CA GLY A 59 -13.92 -3.70 -15.57
C GLY A 59 -15.04 -2.88 -16.20
N THR A 60 -15.34 -1.71 -15.62
CA THR A 60 -16.34 -0.76 -16.16
C THR A 60 -15.83 -0.04 -17.41
N LEU A 61 -14.59 0.43 -17.41
CA LEU A 61 -13.97 1.15 -18.54
C LEU A 61 -13.75 0.27 -19.77
N LYS A 62 -13.66 -1.05 -19.59
CA LYS A 62 -13.53 -2.02 -20.69
C LYS A 62 -14.85 -2.36 -21.38
N LYS A 63 -15.99 -1.99 -20.80
CA LYS A 63 -17.31 -2.18 -21.43
C LYS A 63 -17.51 -1.17 -22.55
#